data_AF-A0A0Q9JR86-F1
#
_entry.id   AF-A0A0Q9JR86-F1
#
_cell.length_a   1.000
_cell.length_b   1.000
_cell.length_c   1.000
_cell.angle_alpha   90.00
_cell.angle_beta   90.00
_cell.angle_gamma   90.00
#
_symmetry.space_group_name_H-M   'P 1'
#
loop_
_entity.id
_entity.type
_entity.pdbx_description
1 polymer ?
#
loop_
_entity_poly.entity_id
_entity_poly.type
_entity_poly.pdbx_seq_one_letter_code
_entity_poly.pdbx_strand_id
1 'polypeptide(L)'
;MNQREIFREALEALATDRDSFLRDEESFSAFLDIIRSRLVPAVLKAGQLRAYDYHRDEAASVIVAGLVEHPMLCRQILDAAADPFAYGSTVVREFVKQELGAEKATYASPSGDECRFTFAPVETAEPHPAPEHVSADENEHLRTAVMRTTGTLAPYTGGSVAVDLVGLVAWFALHPPADASRSGLLLDQLQWEQPHHDRRTLTALANITWGGRPDMAATSLLGWYLTRDDDPHGSLTHLRAIRLYQSRMQRTLLSVA
;
A
#
# COMPACT_ATOMS: atom_id res chain seq x y z
N MET A 1 -34.48 12.92 -9.34
CA MET A 1 -34.28 12.05 -8.16
C MET A 1 -33.38 12.77 -7.17
N ASN A 2 -33.68 12.71 -5.87
CA ASN A 2 -32.82 13.35 -4.87
C ASN A 2 -31.49 12.59 -4.78
N GLN A 3 -30.34 13.27 -4.73
CA GLN A 3 -29.03 12.62 -4.57
C GLN A 3 -29.00 11.63 -3.39
N ARG A 4 -29.76 11.94 -2.32
CA ARG A 4 -29.89 11.05 -1.16
C ARG A 4 -30.58 9.73 -1.49
N GLU A 5 -31.60 9.74 -2.36
CA GLU A 5 -32.33 8.55 -2.77
C GLU A 5 -31.45 7.67 -3.67
N ILE A 6 -30.84 8.28 -4.71
CA ILE A 6 -29.87 7.60 -5.59
C ILE A 6 -28.77 6.92 -4.76
N PHE A 7 -28.23 7.63 -3.77
CA PHE A 7 -27.18 7.09 -2.92
C PHE A 7 -27.66 5.90 -2.08
N ARG A 8 -28.88 5.95 -1.54
CA ARG A 8 -29.45 4.84 -0.76
C ARG A 8 -29.72 3.63 -1.65
N GLU A 9 -30.32 3.83 -2.81
CA GLU A 9 -30.58 2.75 -3.79
C GLU A 9 -29.28 2.08 -4.22
N ALA A 10 -28.22 2.87 -4.51
CA ALA A 10 -26.92 2.33 -4.86
C ALA A 10 -26.27 1.53 -3.71
N LEU A 11 -26.35 2.00 -2.47
CA LEU A 11 -25.84 1.26 -1.32
C LEU A 11 -26.63 -0.03 -1.07
N GLU A 12 -27.95 -0.02 -1.30
CA GLU A 12 -28.81 -1.20 -1.15
C GLU A 12 -28.49 -2.24 -2.23
N ALA A 13 -28.29 -1.79 -3.47
CA ALA A 13 -27.87 -2.63 -4.58
C ALA A 13 -26.49 -3.23 -4.32
N LEU A 14 -25.51 -2.45 -3.87
CA LEU A 14 -24.18 -2.95 -3.46
C LEU A 14 -24.25 -3.96 -2.31
N ALA A 15 -25.21 -3.80 -1.39
CA ALA A 15 -25.39 -4.69 -0.24
C ALA A 15 -26.13 -6.00 -0.56
N THR A 16 -26.76 -6.10 -1.74
CA THR A 16 -27.68 -7.19 -2.10
C THR A 16 -27.24 -7.91 -3.37
N ASP A 17 -27.01 -7.17 -4.46
CA ASP A 17 -26.61 -7.69 -5.77
C ASP A 17 -25.57 -6.76 -6.42
N ARG A 18 -24.37 -6.81 -5.84
CA ARG A 18 -23.22 -5.98 -6.23
C ARG A 18 -22.86 -6.12 -7.70
N ASP A 19 -22.81 -7.34 -8.23
CA ASP A 19 -22.30 -7.59 -9.57
C ASP A 19 -23.29 -7.10 -10.64
N SER A 20 -24.59 -7.16 -10.38
CA SER A 20 -25.61 -6.56 -11.24
C SER A 20 -25.52 -5.02 -11.24
N PHE A 21 -25.40 -4.41 -10.06
CA PHE A 21 -25.25 -2.96 -9.92
C PHE A 21 -24.01 -2.41 -10.66
N LEU A 22 -22.87 -3.08 -10.54
CA LEU A 22 -21.63 -2.66 -11.21
C LEU A 22 -21.69 -2.73 -12.74
N ARG A 23 -22.63 -3.51 -13.31
CA ARG A 23 -22.84 -3.63 -14.76
C ARG A 23 -23.84 -2.62 -15.30
N ASP A 24 -24.65 -2.00 -14.43
CA ASP A 24 -25.56 -0.93 -14.82
C ASP A 24 -24.78 0.39 -14.89
N GLU A 25 -24.34 0.75 -16.10
CA GLU A 25 -23.52 1.94 -16.35
C GLU A 25 -24.19 3.24 -15.92
N GLU A 26 -25.51 3.36 -16.07
CA GLU A 26 -26.25 4.59 -15.75
C GLU A 26 -26.31 4.77 -14.23
N SER A 27 -26.76 3.73 -13.52
CA SER A 27 -26.86 3.74 -12.06
C SER A 27 -25.49 3.88 -11.38
N PHE A 28 -24.48 3.19 -11.90
CA PHE A 28 -23.12 3.28 -11.36
C PHE A 28 -22.49 4.65 -11.60
N SER A 29 -22.69 5.25 -12.78
CA SER A 29 -22.19 6.59 -13.09
C SER A 29 -22.82 7.66 -12.18
N ALA A 30 -24.15 7.61 -12.00
CA ALA A 30 -24.86 8.52 -11.10
C ALA A 30 -24.37 8.38 -9.64
N PHE A 31 -24.09 7.14 -9.20
CA PHE A 31 -23.50 6.87 -7.89
C PHE A 31 -22.08 7.45 -7.76
N LEU A 32 -21.21 7.27 -8.77
CA LEU A 32 -19.85 7.82 -8.77
C LEU A 32 -19.84 9.34 -8.63
N ASP A 33 -20.74 10.04 -9.30
CA ASP A 33 -20.84 11.51 -9.19
C ASP A 33 -21.26 11.97 -7.79
N ILE A 34 -22.09 11.18 -7.11
CA ILE A 34 -22.43 11.42 -5.71
C ILE A 34 -21.22 11.17 -4.82
N ILE A 35 -20.48 10.07 -5.00
CA ILE A 35 -19.24 9.79 -4.26
C ILE A 35 -18.24 10.95 -4.41
N ARG A 36 -18.01 11.41 -5.64
CA ARG A 36 -17.09 12.52 -5.98
C ARG A 36 -17.48 13.86 -5.36
N SER A 37 -18.77 14.12 -5.19
CA SER A 37 -19.28 15.38 -4.64
C SER A 37 -19.46 15.36 -3.13
N ARG A 38 -19.80 14.20 -2.54
CA ARG A 38 -20.17 14.08 -1.13
C ARG A 38 -19.10 13.46 -0.24
N LEU A 39 -18.42 12.41 -0.71
CA LEU A 39 -17.53 11.61 0.15
C LEU A 39 -16.04 11.87 -0.13
N VAL A 40 -15.66 12.13 -1.38
CA VAL A 40 -14.27 12.44 -1.75
C VAL A 40 -13.67 13.60 -0.94
N PRO A 41 -14.36 14.72 -0.67
CA PRO A 41 -13.80 15.79 0.17
C PRO A 41 -13.34 15.31 1.56
N ALA A 42 -14.01 14.31 2.14
CA ALA A 42 -13.63 13.73 3.43
C ALA A 42 -12.35 12.89 3.34
N VAL A 43 -12.17 12.14 2.24
CA VAL A 43 -10.93 11.40 1.94
C VAL A 43 -9.76 12.34 1.73
N LEU A 44 -9.93 13.35 0.87
CA LEU A 44 -8.86 14.31 0.58
C LEU A 44 -8.36 14.98 1.86
N LYS A 45 -9.31 15.42 2.71
CA LYS A 45 -8.98 16.00 4.02
C LYS A 45 -8.28 15.00 4.95
N ALA A 46 -8.73 13.74 5.00
CA ALA A 46 -8.09 12.71 5.83
C ALA A 46 -6.68 12.34 5.33
N GLY A 47 -6.48 12.27 4.02
CA GLY A 47 -5.18 12.08 3.40
C GLY A 47 -4.22 13.22 3.73
N GLN A 48 -4.65 14.48 3.55
CA GLN A 48 -3.84 15.67 3.86
C GLN A 48 -3.36 15.67 5.31
N LEU A 49 -4.23 15.33 6.27
CA LEU A 49 -3.87 15.22 7.70
C LEU A 49 -2.78 14.16 7.98
N ARG A 50 -2.60 13.23 7.05
CA ARG A 50 -1.63 12.13 7.12
C ARG A 50 -0.50 12.26 6.09
N ALA A 51 -0.38 13.45 5.50
CA ALA A 51 0.58 13.72 4.44
C ALA A 51 0.43 12.69 3.29
N TYR A 52 -0.79 12.44 2.84
CA TYR A 52 -1.07 11.71 1.61
C TYR A 52 -1.97 12.57 0.73
N ASP A 53 -1.52 12.89 -0.48
CA ASP A 53 -2.26 13.75 -1.40
C ASP A 53 -2.99 12.90 -2.44
N TYR A 54 -4.23 12.50 -2.12
CA TYR A 54 -5.06 11.72 -3.04
C TYR A 54 -5.43 12.56 -4.26
N HIS A 55 -5.29 11.98 -5.47
CA HIS A 55 -6.01 12.53 -6.62
C HIS A 55 -7.52 12.31 -6.43
N ARG A 56 -8.36 13.19 -7.00
CA ARG A 56 -9.82 13.14 -6.81
C ARG A 56 -10.42 11.80 -7.25
N ASP A 57 -10.01 11.30 -8.41
CA ASP A 57 -10.47 9.99 -8.91
C ASP A 57 -9.89 8.82 -8.12
N GLU A 58 -8.69 8.97 -7.57
CA GLU A 58 -8.11 7.95 -6.69
C GLU A 58 -8.92 7.81 -5.40
N ALA A 59 -9.27 8.94 -4.78
CA ALA A 59 -10.15 8.97 -3.61
C ALA A 59 -11.51 8.34 -3.92
N ALA A 60 -12.10 8.62 -5.09
CA ALA A 60 -13.35 7.99 -5.50
C ALA A 60 -13.21 6.46 -5.63
N SER A 61 -12.15 5.99 -6.30
CA SER A 61 -11.88 4.55 -6.46
C SER A 61 -11.64 3.84 -5.13
N VAL A 62 -10.95 4.47 -4.17
CA VAL A 62 -10.75 3.93 -2.81
C VAL A 62 -12.08 3.75 -2.10
N ILE A 63 -12.97 4.74 -2.16
CA ILE A 63 -14.30 4.66 -1.54
C ILE A 63 -15.11 3.54 -2.18
N VAL A 64 -15.16 3.48 -3.51
CA VAL A 64 -15.93 2.48 -4.25
C VAL A 64 -15.41 1.08 -3.94
N ALA A 65 -14.09 0.86 -3.97
CA ALA A 65 -13.50 -0.43 -3.62
C ALA A 65 -13.89 -0.86 -2.20
N GLY A 66 -13.78 0.02 -1.21
CA GLY A 66 -14.17 -0.29 0.17
C GLY A 66 -15.66 -0.63 0.31
N LEU A 67 -16.55 0.05 -0.40
CA LEU A 67 -17.99 -0.25 -0.39
C LEU A 67 -18.32 -1.57 -1.11
N VAL A 68 -17.61 -1.88 -2.20
CA VAL A 68 -17.76 -3.11 -3.00
C VAL A 68 -17.23 -4.34 -2.25
N GLU A 69 -16.14 -4.19 -1.49
CA GLU A 69 -15.51 -5.25 -0.70
C GLU A 69 -16.21 -5.51 0.63
N HIS A 70 -16.94 -4.52 1.16
CA HIS A 70 -17.60 -4.61 2.46
C HIS A 70 -19.11 -4.32 2.40
N PRO A 71 -19.94 -5.28 1.94
CA PRO A 71 -21.41 -5.11 1.89
C PRO A 71 -22.05 -4.75 3.24
N MET A 72 -21.46 -5.19 4.36
CA MET A 72 -21.92 -4.81 5.72
C MET A 72 -21.76 -3.32 5.98
N LEU A 73 -20.75 -2.68 5.41
CA LEU A 73 -20.52 -1.24 5.52
C LEU A 73 -21.63 -0.46 4.82
N CYS A 74 -22.06 -0.93 3.64
CA CYS A 74 -23.20 -0.36 2.92
C CYS A 74 -24.48 -0.40 3.76
N ARG A 75 -24.76 -1.53 4.42
CA ARG A 75 -25.91 -1.68 5.33
C ARG A 75 -25.83 -0.72 6.52
N GLN A 76 -24.67 -0.63 7.17
CA GLN A 76 -24.47 0.32 8.27
C GLN A 76 -24.69 1.78 7.86
N ILE A 77 -24.29 2.16 6.65
CA ILE A 77 -24.54 3.51 6.11
C ILE A 77 -26.02 3.74 5.82
N LEU A 78 -26.74 2.71 5.35
CA LEU A 78 -28.19 2.78 5.12
C LEU A 78 -29.00 2.91 6.42
N ASP A 79 -28.58 2.17 7.45
CA ASP A 79 -29.23 2.08 8.76
C ASP A 79 -29.03 3.35 9.61
N ALA A 80 -28.01 4.15 9.30
CA ALA A 80 -27.79 5.47 9.90
C ALA A 80 -28.87 6.47 9.40
N ALA A 81 -30.06 6.41 10.03
CA ALA A 81 -31.32 6.94 9.50
C ALA A 81 -31.45 8.46 9.32
N ALA A 82 -30.49 9.29 9.75
CA ALA A 82 -30.62 10.76 9.67
C ALA A 82 -29.95 11.38 8.43
N ASP A 83 -28.72 10.95 8.11
CA ASP A 83 -28.02 11.42 6.92
C ASP A 83 -26.93 10.42 6.47
N PRO A 84 -27.15 9.67 5.38
CA PRO A 84 -26.20 8.66 4.92
C PRO A 84 -24.86 9.27 4.48
N PHE A 85 -24.84 10.54 4.08
CA PHE A 85 -23.60 11.23 3.72
C PHE A 85 -22.73 11.55 4.92
N ALA A 86 -23.30 12.02 6.04
CA ALA A 86 -22.56 12.31 7.26
C ALA A 86 -21.91 11.04 7.85
N TYR A 87 -22.67 9.94 7.88
CA TYR A 87 -22.14 8.66 8.36
C TYR A 87 -21.12 8.07 7.37
N GLY A 88 -21.44 8.06 6.06
CA GLY A 88 -20.51 7.64 5.02
C GLY A 88 -19.18 8.41 5.04
N SER A 89 -19.22 9.73 5.29
CA SER A 89 -18.01 10.55 5.45
C SER A 89 -17.18 10.15 6.67
N THR A 90 -17.81 9.68 7.73
CA THR A 90 -17.11 9.20 8.93
C THR A 90 -16.45 7.85 8.66
N VAL A 91 -17.21 6.92 8.11
CA VAL A 91 -16.74 5.61 7.67
C VAL A 91 -15.53 5.70 6.75
N VAL A 92 -15.64 6.51 5.69
CA VAL A 92 -14.58 6.66 4.69
C VAL A 92 -13.31 7.28 5.27
N ARG A 93 -13.45 8.19 6.25
CA ARG A 93 -12.27 8.73 6.96
C ARG A 93 -11.60 7.67 7.81
N GLU A 94 -12.36 6.82 8.52
CA GLU A 94 -11.80 5.71 9.29
C GLU A 94 -11.14 4.67 8.39
N PHE A 95 -11.71 4.41 7.22
CA PHE A 95 -11.11 3.53 6.22
C PHE A 95 -9.74 4.06 5.74
N VAL A 96 -9.67 5.34 5.34
CA VAL A 96 -8.40 6.01 5.00
C VAL A 96 -7.43 5.99 6.18
N LYS A 97 -7.96 6.04 7.42
CA LYS A 97 -7.13 5.96 8.62
C LYS A 97 -6.52 4.58 8.84
N GLN A 98 -7.22 3.52 8.44
CA GLN A 98 -6.73 2.15 8.53
C GLN A 98 -5.74 1.87 7.39
N GLU A 99 -6.12 2.22 6.17
CA GLU A 99 -5.30 2.05 4.95
C GLU A 99 -3.94 2.73 5.03
N LEU A 100 -3.90 4.00 5.47
CA LEU A 100 -2.65 4.75 5.56
C LEU A 100 -1.83 4.44 6.81
N GLY A 101 -2.26 3.48 7.64
CA GLY A 101 -1.63 3.13 8.91
C GLY A 101 -1.90 4.16 10.02
N ALA A 102 -2.23 3.72 11.23
CA ALA A 102 -2.45 4.61 12.36
C ALA A 102 -1.13 5.20 12.89
N GLU A 103 -0.55 6.21 12.22
CA GLU A 103 0.56 6.97 12.78
C GLU A 103 0.22 8.46 12.93
N LYS A 104 -0.31 8.76 14.12
CA LYS A 104 0.19 9.79 15.05
C LYS A 104 -0.42 9.52 16.42
N ALA A 105 0.01 8.44 17.07
CA ALA A 105 0.18 8.50 18.51
C ALA A 105 1.45 9.32 18.71
N THR A 106 1.26 10.59 19.04
CA THR A 106 2.31 11.47 19.53
C THR A 106 3.08 10.71 20.59
N TYR A 107 4.36 10.38 20.35
CA TYR A 107 5.31 10.09 21.42
C TYR A 107 5.52 11.38 22.21
N ALA A 108 4.51 11.76 22.98
CA ALA A 108 4.76 12.42 24.25
C ALA A 108 5.41 11.33 25.10
N SER A 109 6.68 11.53 25.42
CA SER A 109 7.34 10.79 26.49
C SER A 109 6.52 10.94 27.77
N PRO A 110 6.31 9.83 28.49
CA PRO A 110 6.55 9.86 29.92
C PRO A 110 7.67 8.88 30.23
N SER A 111 8.71 9.45 30.82
CA SER A 111 9.48 8.87 31.91
C SER A 111 8.75 7.77 32.69
N GLY A 112 9.46 6.68 33.00
CA GLY A 112 9.19 5.86 34.19
C GLY A 112 8.92 4.40 33.92
N ASP A 113 9.91 3.58 34.28
CA ASP A 113 9.84 2.20 34.76
C ASP A 113 9.44 1.03 33.84
N GLU A 114 10.47 0.24 33.55
CA GLU A 114 10.53 -1.22 33.61
C GLU A 114 9.47 -2.05 32.85
N CYS A 115 9.82 -2.46 31.63
CA CYS A 115 9.52 -3.80 31.14
C CYS A 115 10.78 -4.42 30.53
N ARG A 116 11.51 -5.20 31.33
CA ARG A 116 12.51 -6.15 30.84
C ARG A 116 11.78 -7.37 30.27
N PHE A 117 11.85 -7.57 28.96
CA PHE A 117 11.55 -8.87 28.36
C PHE A 117 12.85 -9.68 28.29
N THR A 118 12.96 -10.70 29.13
CA THR A 118 13.93 -11.79 28.94
C THR A 118 13.43 -12.70 27.84
N PHE A 119 14.13 -12.71 26.71
CA PHE A 119 13.94 -13.73 25.68
C PHE A 119 14.74 -14.97 26.05
N ALA A 120 14.07 -16.12 26.09
CA ALA A 120 14.72 -17.42 26.18
C ALA A 120 15.57 -17.67 24.93
N PRO A 121 16.69 -18.43 25.02
CA PRO A 121 17.46 -18.78 23.85
C PRO A 121 16.62 -19.73 22.99
N VAL A 122 16.25 -19.27 21.79
CA VAL A 122 15.64 -20.14 20.79
C VAL A 122 16.75 -21.03 20.24
N GLU A 123 16.58 -22.33 20.44
CA GLU A 123 17.40 -23.37 19.84
C GLU A 123 17.53 -23.12 18.34
N THR A 124 18.78 -23.14 17.88
CA THR A 124 19.19 -23.01 16.49
C THR A 124 18.39 -23.97 15.62
N ALA A 125 17.37 -23.45 14.92
CA ALA A 125 16.80 -24.13 13.77
C ALA A 125 17.89 -24.31 12.73
N GLU A 126 17.97 -25.52 12.19
CA GLU A 126 18.99 -26.00 11.27
C GLU A 126 19.25 -25.03 10.11
N PRO A 127 20.50 -24.93 9.61
CA PRO A 127 20.80 -24.14 8.43
C PRO A 127 20.01 -24.69 7.24
N HIS A 128 19.16 -23.85 6.65
CA HIS A 128 18.56 -24.14 5.35
C HIS A 128 19.67 -24.51 4.36
N PRO A 129 19.51 -25.59 3.57
CA PRO A 129 20.47 -25.89 2.52
C PRO A 129 20.51 -24.71 1.54
N ALA A 130 21.71 -24.23 1.23
CA ALA A 130 21.94 -23.28 0.16
C ALA A 130 21.31 -23.84 -1.13
N PRO A 131 20.67 -23.01 -1.97
CA PRO A 131 19.97 -23.49 -3.16
C PRO A 131 20.98 -24.06 -4.16
N GLU A 132 21.14 -25.38 -4.14
CA GLU A 132 21.83 -26.13 -5.18
C GLU A 132 20.92 -26.17 -6.42
N HIS A 133 21.41 -25.52 -7.49
CA HIS A 133 20.85 -25.50 -8.85
C HIS A 133 19.59 -24.65 -9.10
N VAL A 134 19.74 -23.32 -8.99
CA VAL A 134 18.90 -22.40 -9.79
C VAL A 134 19.28 -22.59 -11.26
N SER A 135 18.32 -22.98 -12.09
CA SER A 135 18.56 -23.16 -13.53
C SER A 135 19.03 -21.84 -14.17
N ALA A 136 19.77 -21.92 -15.29
CA ALA A 136 20.21 -20.72 -16.02
C ALA A 136 19.02 -19.83 -16.42
N ASP A 137 17.86 -20.44 -16.70
CA ASP A 137 16.63 -19.75 -17.08
C ASP A 137 15.97 -19.02 -15.90
N GLU A 138 15.96 -19.59 -14.69
CA GLU A 138 15.43 -18.93 -13.49
C GLU A 138 16.27 -17.71 -13.09
N ASN A 139 17.59 -17.80 -13.26
CA ASN A 139 18.48 -16.66 -13.05
C ASN A 139 18.23 -15.53 -14.05
N GLU A 140 17.92 -15.87 -15.31
CA GLU A 140 17.62 -14.88 -16.34
C GLU A 140 16.26 -14.18 -16.11
N HIS A 141 15.25 -14.92 -15.66
CA HIS A 141 13.95 -14.35 -15.26
C HIS A 141 14.09 -13.39 -14.08
N LEU A 142 14.81 -13.81 -13.03
CA LEU A 142 15.06 -12.97 -11.87
C LEU A 142 15.82 -11.69 -12.26
N ARG A 143 16.86 -11.82 -13.09
CA ARG A 143 17.64 -10.69 -13.62
C ARG A 143 16.74 -9.73 -14.41
N THR A 144 15.86 -10.25 -15.25
CA THR A 144 14.91 -9.46 -16.04
C THR A 144 13.94 -8.69 -15.12
N ALA A 145 13.37 -9.35 -14.12
CA ALA A 145 12.47 -8.71 -13.16
C ALA A 145 13.17 -7.61 -12.34
N VAL A 146 14.42 -7.83 -11.92
CA VAL A 146 15.26 -6.82 -11.25
C VAL A 146 15.47 -5.59 -12.15
N MET A 147 15.84 -5.82 -13.41
CA MET A 147 16.08 -4.71 -14.35
C MET A 147 14.82 -3.90 -14.65
N ARG A 148 13.67 -4.57 -14.80
CA ARG A 148 12.37 -3.90 -15.02
C ARG A 148 11.88 -3.13 -13.81
N THR A 149 12.02 -3.73 -12.62
CA THR A 149 11.73 -3.05 -11.36
C THR A 149 12.61 -1.80 -11.23
N THR A 150 13.91 -1.93 -11.47
CA THR A 150 14.84 -0.79 -11.46
C THR A 150 14.44 0.28 -12.48
N GLY A 151 14.15 -0.10 -13.72
CA GLY A 151 13.73 0.84 -14.78
C GLY A 151 12.47 1.61 -14.41
N THR A 152 11.53 0.98 -13.70
CA THR A 152 10.31 1.61 -13.21
C THR A 152 10.57 2.59 -12.07
N LEU A 153 11.50 2.27 -11.16
CA LEU A 153 11.81 3.12 -10.00
C LEU A 153 12.80 4.24 -10.30
N ALA A 154 13.68 4.06 -11.30
CA ALA A 154 14.77 4.98 -11.62
C ALA A 154 14.33 6.44 -11.81
N PRO A 155 13.23 6.76 -12.53
CA PRO A 155 12.77 8.14 -12.69
C PRO A 155 12.39 8.85 -11.38
N TYR A 156 12.08 8.08 -10.34
CA TYR A 156 11.62 8.59 -9.04
C TYR A 156 12.70 8.48 -7.95
N THR A 157 13.88 7.97 -8.29
CA THR A 157 14.97 7.69 -7.35
C THR A 157 16.11 8.68 -7.59
N GLY A 158 16.38 9.52 -6.59
CA GLY A 158 17.44 10.54 -6.65
C GLY A 158 18.59 10.26 -5.69
N GLY A 159 19.62 11.11 -5.76
CA GLY A 159 20.75 11.09 -4.81
C GLY A 159 21.66 9.87 -4.95
N SER A 160 22.30 9.48 -3.84
CA SER A 160 23.18 8.31 -3.76
C SER A 160 22.47 7.00 -4.10
N VAL A 161 21.17 6.92 -3.83
CA VAL A 161 20.34 5.72 -4.03
C VAL A 161 20.21 5.38 -5.51
N ALA A 162 20.18 6.38 -6.40
CA ALA A 162 20.09 6.17 -7.84
C ALA A 162 21.28 5.39 -8.40
N VAL A 163 22.47 5.59 -7.83
CA VAL A 163 23.70 4.90 -8.22
C VAL A 163 23.64 3.42 -7.85
N ASP A 164 23.08 3.11 -6.68
CA ASP A 164 23.06 1.76 -6.12
C ASP A 164 21.75 0.99 -6.40
N LEU A 165 20.79 1.61 -7.09
CA LEU A 165 19.42 1.12 -7.19
C LEU A 165 19.33 -0.32 -7.71
N VAL A 166 20.09 -0.66 -8.74
CA VAL A 166 20.13 -2.03 -9.30
C VAL A 166 20.61 -3.03 -8.24
N GLY A 167 21.68 -2.70 -7.52
CA GLY A 167 22.25 -3.55 -6.48
C GLY A 167 21.31 -3.74 -5.30
N LEU A 168 20.62 -2.68 -4.88
CA LEU A 168 19.62 -2.74 -3.82
C LEU A 168 18.42 -3.60 -4.22
N VAL A 169 17.87 -3.41 -5.43
CA VAL A 169 16.75 -4.22 -5.93
C VAL A 169 17.16 -5.70 -6.07
N ALA A 170 18.37 -5.97 -6.56
CA ALA A 170 18.91 -7.34 -6.61
C ALA A 170 19.04 -7.95 -5.21
N TRP A 171 19.52 -7.18 -4.23
CA TRP A 171 19.61 -7.65 -2.84
C TRP A 171 18.22 -8.02 -2.30
N PHE A 172 17.21 -7.17 -2.51
CA PHE A 172 15.84 -7.46 -2.07
C PHE A 172 15.26 -8.70 -2.75
N ALA A 173 15.59 -8.93 -4.01
CA ALA A 173 15.16 -10.10 -4.77
C ALA A 173 15.76 -11.41 -4.22
N LEU A 174 17.00 -11.36 -3.73
CA LEU A 174 17.71 -12.51 -3.15
C LEU A 174 17.37 -12.76 -1.68
N HIS A 175 16.79 -11.77 -0.99
CA HIS A 175 16.45 -11.87 0.43
C HIS A 175 14.95 -11.60 0.67
N PRO A 176 14.02 -12.36 0.07
CA PRO A 176 12.60 -12.19 0.38
C PRO A 176 12.33 -12.58 1.84
N PRO A 177 11.55 -11.79 2.60
CA PRO A 177 11.17 -12.15 3.95
C PRO A 177 10.27 -13.38 3.92
N ALA A 178 10.56 -14.38 4.77
CA ALA A 178 9.68 -15.53 4.92
C ALA A 178 8.30 -15.16 5.50
N ASP A 179 8.24 -14.07 6.28
CA ASP A 179 7.04 -13.50 6.85
C ASP A 179 7.23 -12.01 7.15
N ALA A 180 6.13 -11.29 7.37
CA ALA A 180 6.15 -9.84 7.58
C ALA A 180 6.80 -9.37 8.89
N SER A 181 7.12 -10.28 9.82
CA SER A 181 7.85 -9.95 11.05
C SER A 181 9.37 -9.93 10.82
N ARG A 182 9.86 -10.67 9.82
CA ARG A 182 11.29 -10.75 9.47
C ARG A 182 11.79 -9.61 8.59
N SER A 183 10.90 -8.84 7.96
CA SER A 183 11.28 -7.69 7.13
C SER A 183 12.13 -6.67 7.89
N GLY A 184 11.87 -6.46 9.19
CA GLY A 184 12.64 -5.54 10.03
C GLY A 184 14.11 -5.96 10.20
N LEU A 185 14.34 -7.26 10.47
CA LEU A 185 15.68 -7.81 10.64
C LEU A 185 16.51 -7.75 9.36
N LEU A 186 15.90 -8.08 8.22
CA LEU A 186 16.56 -7.99 6.91
C LEU A 186 16.93 -6.56 6.56
N LEU A 187 16.04 -5.60 6.85
CA LEU A 187 16.36 -4.20 6.69
C LEU A 187 17.49 -3.76 7.64
N ASP A 188 17.57 -4.28 8.87
CA ASP A 188 18.63 -3.95 9.84
C ASP A 188 19.99 -4.46 9.34
N GLN A 189 20.00 -5.67 8.79
CA GLN A 189 21.18 -6.24 8.14
C GLN A 189 21.62 -5.38 6.94
N LEU A 190 20.70 -5.06 6.02
CA LEU A 190 21.04 -4.25 4.85
C LEU A 190 21.53 -2.85 5.25
N GLN A 191 20.93 -2.25 6.28
CA GLN A 191 21.35 -0.94 6.81
C GLN A 191 22.78 -0.99 7.39
N TRP A 192 23.16 -2.11 7.99
CA TRP A 192 24.52 -2.33 8.49
C TRP A 192 25.52 -2.54 7.34
N GLU A 193 25.12 -3.28 6.29
CA GLU A 193 25.93 -3.50 5.08
C GLU A 193 26.07 -2.23 4.21
N GLN A 194 25.07 -1.34 4.24
CA GLN A 194 24.96 -0.14 3.40
C GLN A 194 24.66 1.11 4.26
N PRO A 195 25.60 1.55 5.11
CA PRO A 195 25.36 2.59 6.11
C PRO A 195 25.11 3.99 5.53
N HIS A 196 25.42 4.21 4.25
CA HIS A 196 25.20 5.48 3.55
C HIS A 196 23.76 5.67 3.05
N HIS A 197 22.95 4.61 3.04
CA HIS A 197 21.52 4.72 2.75
C HIS A 197 20.74 4.87 4.05
N ASP A 198 19.76 5.77 4.09
CA ASP A 198 18.93 5.87 5.28
C ASP A 198 17.88 4.74 5.36
N ARG A 199 17.46 4.47 6.59
CA ARG A 199 16.50 3.39 6.87
C ARG A 199 15.16 3.60 6.17
N ARG A 200 14.73 4.85 5.98
CA ARG A 200 13.44 5.17 5.36
C ARG A 200 13.44 4.81 3.88
N THR A 201 14.56 5.03 3.20
CA THR A 201 14.80 4.72 1.80
C THR A 201 14.85 3.22 1.59
N LEU A 202 15.61 2.49 2.43
CA LEU A 202 15.62 1.03 2.39
C LEU A 202 14.23 0.44 2.63
N THR A 203 13.45 1.02 3.56
CA THR A 203 12.07 0.61 3.81
C THR A 203 11.15 0.93 2.62
N ALA A 204 11.34 2.07 1.95
CA ALA A 204 10.56 2.43 0.76
C ALA A 204 10.81 1.46 -0.39
N LEU A 205 12.08 1.09 -0.62
CA LEU A 205 12.47 0.07 -1.59
C LEU A 205 11.90 -1.30 -1.22
N ALA A 206 12.06 -1.75 0.02
CA ALA A 206 11.49 -3.01 0.50
C ALA A 206 9.97 -3.09 0.31
N ASN A 207 9.24 -2.01 0.60
CA ASN A 207 7.78 -2.01 0.45
C ASN A 207 7.33 -2.12 -1.01
N ILE A 208 8.14 -1.70 -1.98
CA ILE A 208 7.79 -1.83 -3.40
C ILE A 208 8.35 -3.13 -4.00
N THR A 209 9.49 -3.63 -3.53
CA THR A 209 10.09 -4.89 -3.99
C THR A 209 9.49 -6.11 -3.34
N TRP A 210 9.22 -6.12 -2.03
CA TRP A 210 8.54 -7.21 -1.35
C TRP A 210 7.03 -7.03 -1.28
N GLY A 211 6.54 -5.81 -1.54
CA GLY A 211 5.13 -5.45 -1.39
C GLY A 211 4.75 -4.99 0.01
N GLY A 212 3.57 -4.40 0.11
CA GLY A 212 2.97 -3.88 1.34
C GLY A 212 2.02 -4.87 2.00
N ARG A 213 1.68 -4.59 3.26
CA ARG A 213 0.61 -5.31 3.98
C ARG A 213 -0.76 -4.93 3.41
N PRO A 214 -1.78 -5.82 3.50
CA PRO A 214 -1.73 -7.18 4.07
C PRO A 214 -1.20 -8.25 3.11
N ASP A 215 -1.19 -8.00 1.80
CA ASP A 215 -0.80 -8.98 0.78
C ASP A 215 0.49 -8.53 0.07
N MET A 216 1.62 -8.94 0.65
CA MET A 216 2.95 -8.57 0.15
C MET A 216 3.20 -9.11 -1.26
N ALA A 217 2.78 -10.35 -1.54
CA ALA A 217 2.97 -10.95 -2.86
C ALA A 217 2.17 -10.21 -3.94
N ALA A 218 0.90 -9.89 -3.69
CA ALA A 218 0.04 -9.23 -4.69
C ALA A 218 0.37 -7.74 -4.92
N THR A 219 1.12 -7.12 -4.00
CA THR A 219 1.46 -5.69 -4.06
C THR A 219 2.94 -5.44 -4.39
N SER A 220 3.72 -6.51 -4.56
CA SER A 220 5.12 -6.47 -4.92
C SER A 220 5.30 -6.17 -6.41
N LEU A 221 6.01 -5.08 -6.73
CA LEU A 221 6.38 -4.75 -8.11
C LEU A 221 7.37 -5.78 -8.69
N LEU A 222 8.28 -6.30 -7.86
CA LEU A 222 9.20 -7.36 -8.27
C LEU A 222 8.43 -8.66 -8.57
N GLY A 223 7.50 -9.03 -7.69
CA GLY A 223 6.63 -10.20 -7.84
C GLY A 223 5.72 -10.10 -9.07
N TRP A 224 5.23 -8.89 -9.39
CA TRP A 224 4.51 -8.64 -10.64
C TRP A 224 5.37 -8.99 -11.85
N TYR A 225 6.59 -8.47 -11.94
CA TYR A 225 7.48 -8.75 -13.07
C TYR A 225 8.03 -10.18 -13.11
N LEU A 226 8.02 -10.90 -11.99
CA LEU A 226 8.33 -12.33 -11.96
C LEU A 226 7.20 -13.20 -12.53
N THR A 227 5.95 -12.74 -12.42
CA THR A 227 4.77 -13.53 -12.79
C THR A 227 4.09 -13.05 -14.06
N ARG A 228 4.40 -11.83 -14.52
CA ARG A 228 3.75 -11.17 -15.64
C ARG A 228 4.73 -10.34 -16.46
N ASP A 229 4.40 -10.18 -17.74
CA ASP A 229 5.20 -9.46 -18.73
C ASP A 229 4.57 -8.11 -19.14
N ASP A 230 3.49 -7.69 -18.47
CA ASP A 230 2.72 -6.49 -18.80
C ASP A 230 3.06 -5.27 -17.93
N ASP A 231 2.70 -4.08 -18.43
CA ASP A 231 2.97 -2.81 -17.78
C ASP A 231 2.24 -2.71 -16.42
N PRO A 232 2.95 -2.54 -15.29
CA PRO A 232 2.34 -2.43 -13.97
C PRO A 232 1.45 -1.19 -13.83
N HIS A 233 1.58 -0.19 -14.71
CA HIS A 233 0.67 0.97 -14.72
C HIS A 233 -0.77 0.60 -15.10
N GLY A 234 -1.00 -0.57 -15.71
CA GLY A 234 -2.35 -1.11 -15.91
C GLY A 234 -3.00 -1.64 -14.62
N SER A 235 -2.22 -1.84 -13.55
CA SER A 235 -2.68 -2.33 -12.25
C SER A 235 -2.79 -1.18 -11.24
N LEU A 236 -4.01 -0.91 -10.75
CA LEU A 236 -4.24 0.12 -9.72
C LEU A 236 -3.40 -0.10 -8.46
N THR A 237 -3.17 -1.35 -8.07
CA THR A 237 -2.34 -1.71 -6.92
C THR A 237 -0.90 -1.24 -7.09
N HIS A 238 -0.29 -1.52 -8.25
CA HIS A 238 1.11 -1.19 -8.52
C HIS A 238 1.29 0.30 -8.79
N LEU A 239 0.31 0.95 -9.44
CA LEU A 239 0.26 2.41 -9.54
C LEU A 239 0.31 3.08 -8.16
N ARG A 240 -0.48 2.59 -7.19
CA ARG A 240 -0.46 3.11 -5.81
C ARG A 240 0.88 2.87 -5.14
N ALA A 241 1.46 1.68 -5.30
CA ALA A 241 2.78 1.36 -4.76
C ALA A 241 3.86 2.31 -5.30
N ILE A 242 3.88 2.56 -6.62
CA ILE A 242 4.83 3.47 -7.29
C ILE A 242 4.66 4.91 -6.76
N ARG A 243 3.42 5.40 -6.61
CA ARG A 243 3.17 6.74 -6.04
C ARG A 243 3.61 6.86 -4.58
N LEU A 244 3.35 5.82 -3.76
CA LEU A 244 3.80 5.77 -2.38
C LEU A 244 5.33 5.82 -2.30
N TYR A 245 6.00 5.03 -3.12
CA TYR A 245 7.46 5.06 -3.28
C TYR A 245 7.95 6.47 -3.63
N GLN A 246 7.39 7.07 -4.69
CA GLN A 246 7.74 8.42 -5.13
C GLN A 246 7.61 9.45 -4.00
N SER A 247 6.50 9.43 -3.26
CA SER A 247 6.28 10.40 -2.16
C SER A 247 7.31 10.24 -1.03
N ARG A 248 7.73 8.99 -0.74
CA ARG A 248 8.72 8.69 0.30
C ARG A 248 10.12 9.14 -0.14
N MET A 249 10.48 8.86 -1.39
CA MET A 249 11.78 9.28 -1.94
C MET A 249 11.91 10.81 -2.04
N GLN A 250 10.84 11.51 -2.44
CA GLN A 250 10.85 12.98 -2.50
C GLN A 250 10.96 13.64 -1.11
N ARG A 251 10.34 13.07 -0.08
CA ARG A 251 10.48 13.59 1.30
C ARG A 251 11.90 13.46 1.83
N THR A 252 12.58 12.37 1.49
CA THR A 252 13.98 12.18 1.87
C THR A 252 14.86 13.26 1.25
N LEU A 253 14.69 13.55 -0.05
CA LEU A 253 15.46 14.59 -0.75
C LEU A 253 15.28 15.99 -0.14
N LEU A 254 14.08 16.31 0.36
CA LEU A 254 13.80 17.61 1.01
C LEU A 254 14.32 17.70 2.45
N SER A 255 14.69 16.59 3.08
CA SER A 255 15.19 16.58 4.46
C SER A 255 16.72 16.66 4.59
N VAL A 256 17.43 16.56 3.47
CA VAL A 256 18.91 16.57 3.39
C VAL A 256 19.45 17.90 2.82
N ALA A 257 18.58 18.78 2.33
CA ALA A 257 18.91 20.14 1.86
C ALA A 257 18.76 21.17 2.98
#